data_AF-A0A7V9GPL5-F1
#
_entry.id   AF-A0A7V9GPL5-F1
#
_cell.length_a   1.000
_cell.length_b   1.000
_cell.length_c   1.000
_cell.angle_alpha   90.00
_cell.angle_beta   90.00
_cell.angle_gamma   90.00
#
_symmetry.space_group_name_H-M   'P 1'
#
loop_
_entity.id
_entity.type
_entity.pdbx_description
1 polymer ?
#
loop_
_entity_poly.entity_id
_entity_poly.type
_entity_poly.pdbx_seq_one_letter_code
_entity_poly.pdbx_strand_id
1 'polypeptide(L)'
;MRKFLLAIAFLLPGLFSCSQELGQLKFTGTSRLDYFTFITDQGVHIRVSPDGKILEWGMEEMSIRSNNYYAPKLQPFMGRIDYYGAESDSVVNGKVKSIGTCWITYYNAYETENAGKIKSIGRNALDYYTRHENAALKGKLRLVGNQVIDYYPSYEDELVRGKLKAIGSTQFIYYNSFDEKFLKGKLKSIGPVNLNYYGIMDRKEIWGVLKGLNRQNINGVTYILR
;
A
#
# COMPACT_ATOMS: atom_id res chain seq x y z
N MET A 1 -37.63 34.17 -0.80
CA MET A 1 -37.15 32.79 -0.58
C MET A 1 -36.31 32.20 -1.73
N ARG A 2 -36.47 32.61 -3.01
CA ARG A 2 -35.62 32.13 -4.13
C ARG A 2 -34.16 32.60 -4.13
N LYS A 3 -33.85 33.76 -3.53
CA LYS A 3 -32.49 34.34 -3.52
C LYS A 3 -31.56 33.74 -2.46
N PHE A 4 -32.12 33.13 -1.41
CA PHE A 4 -31.33 32.45 -0.36
C PHE A 4 -30.85 31.05 -0.81
N LEU A 5 -31.63 30.36 -1.64
CA LEU A 5 -31.24 29.05 -2.19
C LEU A 5 -30.07 29.15 -3.19
N LEU A 6 -29.95 30.26 -3.91
CA LEU A 6 -28.83 30.51 -4.82
C LEU A 6 -27.50 30.80 -4.10
N ALA A 7 -27.55 31.38 -2.90
CA ALA A 7 -26.35 31.63 -2.10
C ALA A 7 -25.74 30.34 -1.51
N ILE A 8 -26.57 29.33 -1.22
CA ILE A 8 -26.12 28.02 -0.75
C ILE A 8 -25.45 27.22 -1.89
N ALA A 9 -25.92 27.37 -3.12
CA ALA A 9 -25.31 26.71 -4.29
C ALA A 9 -23.91 27.25 -4.64
N PHE A 10 -23.59 28.49 -4.25
CA PHE A 10 -22.28 29.11 -4.51
C PHE A 10 -21.24 28.92 -3.39
N LEU A 11 -21.65 28.38 -2.24
CA LEU A 11 -20.77 28.04 -1.11
C LEU A 11 -20.18 26.61 -1.21
N LEU A 12 -20.54 25.86 -2.26
CA LEU A 12 -20.11 24.47 -2.47
C LEU A 12 -18.86 24.21 -3.35
N PRO A 13 -18.18 25.16 -4.02
CA PRO A 13 -16.95 24.84 -4.73
C PRO A 13 -15.74 25.18 -3.85
N GLY A 14 -15.43 24.33 -2.87
CA GLY A 14 -14.27 24.57 -2.00
C GLY A 14 -13.82 23.41 -1.11
N LEU A 15 -14.55 22.30 -1.04
CA LEU A 15 -14.09 21.11 -0.33
C LEU A 15 -13.29 20.21 -1.28
N PHE A 16 -12.17 20.72 -1.80
CA PHE A 16 -11.09 19.82 -2.20
C PHE A 16 -10.51 19.23 -0.91
N SER A 17 -11.14 18.16 -0.44
CA SER A 17 -10.52 17.31 0.57
C SER A 17 -9.30 16.69 -0.11
N CYS A 18 -8.10 17.17 0.21
CA CYS A 18 -6.89 16.35 0.07
C CYS A 18 -7.13 15.13 0.95
N SER A 19 -7.69 14.08 0.36
CA SER A 19 -7.95 12.84 1.06
C SER A 19 -6.60 12.19 1.31
N GLN A 20 -6.39 11.70 2.54
CA GLN A 20 -5.33 10.73 2.74
C GLN A 20 -5.67 9.52 1.87
N GLU A 21 -4.73 9.05 1.06
CA GLU A 21 -4.96 8.00 0.08
C GLU A 21 -3.83 6.97 0.12
N LEU A 22 -4.14 5.76 -0.36
CA LEU A 22 -3.13 4.77 -0.70
C LEU A 22 -2.29 5.32 -1.85
N GLY A 23 -1.09 5.80 -1.54
CA GLY A 23 -0.25 6.52 -2.50
C GLY A 23 0.75 5.62 -3.21
N GLN A 24 1.33 4.63 -2.51
CA GLN A 24 2.40 3.82 -3.08
C GLN A 24 2.38 2.36 -2.63
N LEU A 25 2.92 1.47 -3.46
CA LEU A 25 3.22 0.08 -3.12
C LEU A 25 4.65 -0.25 -3.52
N LYS A 26 5.33 -1.04 -2.69
CA LYS A 26 6.70 -1.49 -2.98
C LYS A 26 6.79 -3.00 -3.08
N PHE A 27 7.33 -3.47 -4.20
CA PHE A 27 7.66 -4.87 -4.44
C PHE A 27 9.17 -5.09 -4.37
N THR A 28 9.57 -6.22 -3.79
CA THR A 28 10.95 -6.72 -3.81
C THR A 28 11.08 -7.95 -4.71
N GLY A 29 12.14 -7.98 -5.49
CA GLY A 29 12.39 -8.96 -6.55
C GLY A 29 11.27 -9.02 -7.58
N THR A 30 10.51 -7.93 -7.77
CA THR A 30 9.28 -7.88 -8.61
C THR A 30 8.25 -8.97 -8.29
N SER A 31 8.26 -9.55 -7.08
CA SER A 31 7.49 -10.76 -6.77
C SER A 31 6.72 -10.61 -5.46
N ARG A 32 7.40 -10.14 -4.40
CA ARG A 32 6.83 -10.03 -3.07
C ARG A 32 6.44 -8.59 -2.78
N LEU A 33 5.19 -8.37 -2.38
CA LEU A 33 4.76 -7.11 -1.81
C LEU A 33 5.40 -6.93 -0.44
N ASP A 34 6.12 -5.82 -0.23
CA ASP A 34 6.72 -5.52 1.07
C ASP A 34 5.83 -4.63 1.93
N TYR A 35 5.29 -3.55 1.37
CA TYR A 35 4.44 -2.61 2.11
C TYR A 35 3.56 -1.75 1.20
N PHE A 36 2.51 -1.22 1.80
CA PHE A 36 1.66 -0.15 1.32
C PHE A 36 2.14 1.19 1.91
N THR A 37 1.99 2.28 1.18
CA THR A 37 2.32 3.63 1.67
C THR A 37 1.09 4.51 1.59
N PHE A 38 0.72 5.04 2.74
CA PHE A 38 -0.35 6.03 2.87
C PHE A 38 0.30 7.41 2.88
N ILE A 39 -0.21 8.32 2.05
CA ILE A 39 0.27 9.69 2.01
C ILE A 39 -0.72 10.56 2.77
N THR A 40 -0.25 11.27 3.79
CA THR A 40 -1.08 12.20 4.56
C THR A 40 -1.32 13.49 3.79
N ASP A 41 -2.27 14.29 4.25
CA ASP A 41 -2.54 15.66 3.79
C ASP A 41 -1.33 16.60 3.92
N GLN A 42 -0.40 16.28 4.83
CA GLN A 42 0.87 17.00 5.01
C GLN A 42 2.03 16.40 4.19
N GLY A 43 1.75 15.44 3.30
CA GLY A 43 2.76 14.78 2.46
C GLY A 43 3.64 13.76 3.20
N VAL A 44 3.23 13.31 4.39
CA VAL A 44 3.97 12.28 5.13
C VAL A 44 3.63 10.91 4.57
N HIS A 45 4.65 10.13 4.25
CA HIS A 45 4.54 8.74 3.84
C HIS A 45 4.53 7.86 5.09
N ILE A 46 3.49 7.05 5.26
CA ILE A 46 3.37 6.05 6.32
C ILE A 46 3.41 4.68 5.65
N ARG A 47 4.50 3.95 5.85
CA ARG A 47 4.71 2.61 5.28
C ARG A 47 4.12 1.57 6.22
N VAL A 48 3.22 0.76 5.68
CA VAL A 48 2.43 -0.23 6.41
C VAL A 48 2.60 -1.59 5.76
N SER A 49 2.94 -2.59 6.56
CA SER A 49 3.07 -3.96 6.10
C SER A 49 1.72 -4.57 5.69
N PRO A 50 1.68 -5.63 4.86
CA PRO A 50 0.44 -6.28 4.49
C PRO A 50 -0.35 -6.88 5.67
N ASP A 51 0.30 -7.15 6.80
CA ASP A 51 -0.32 -7.59 8.06
C ASP A 51 -0.77 -6.42 8.97
N GLY A 52 -0.67 -5.17 8.51
CA GLY A 52 -1.26 -4.02 9.20
C GLY A 52 -0.39 -3.39 10.28
N LYS A 53 0.94 -3.48 10.18
CA LYS A 53 1.89 -2.84 11.10
C LYS A 53 2.57 -1.66 10.43
N ILE A 54 2.79 -0.58 11.18
CA ILE A 54 3.62 0.52 10.71
C ILE A 54 5.07 0.06 10.70
N LEU A 55 5.75 0.26 9.58
CA LEU A 55 7.16 -0.06 9.39
C LEU A 55 8.04 1.18 9.57
N GLU A 56 7.64 2.29 8.95
CA GLU A 56 8.40 3.54 8.89
C GLU A 56 7.43 4.67 8.52
N TRP A 57 7.74 5.90 8.92
CA TRP A 57 7.06 7.09 8.42
C TRP A 57 8.03 8.26 8.26
N GLY A 58 7.69 9.21 7.39
CA GLY A 58 8.51 10.38 7.11
C GLY A 58 8.22 10.98 5.74
N MET A 59 9.11 11.83 5.25
CA MET A 59 8.99 12.49 3.94
C MET A 59 9.80 11.72 2.90
N GLU A 60 9.24 11.52 1.70
CA GLU A 60 10.03 11.01 0.57
C GLU A 60 10.93 12.12 0.01
N GLU A 61 12.23 11.85 -0.11
CA GLU A 61 13.15 12.78 -0.77
C GLU A 61 12.91 12.73 -2.29
N MET A 62 12.49 13.86 -2.85
CA MET A 62 12.34 14.01 -4.30
C MET A 62 13.68 14.39 -4.93
N SER A 63 14.05 13.71 -6.02
CA SER A 63 15.20 14.13 -6.81
C SER A 63 14.80 15.25 -7.75
N ILE A 64 15.56 16.35 -7.72
CA ILE A 64 15.44 17.46 -8.69
C ILE A 64 15.77 16.98 -10.12
N ARG A 65 16.58 15.92 -10.26
CA ARG A 65 17.14 15.47 -11.54
C ARG A 65 16.39 14.31 -12.18
N SER A 66 15.63 13.54 -11.42
CA SER A 66 14.96 12.35 -11.91
C SER A 66 13.61 12.14 -11.23
N ASN A 67 12.55 12.22 -12.02
CA ASN A 67 11.20 11.91 -11.57
C ASN A 67 11.01 10.43 -11.22
N ASN A 68 11.99 9.58 -11.57
CA ASN A 68 12.00 8.15 -11.30
C ASN A 68 12.88 7.78 -10.08
N TYR A 69 13.43 8.78 -9.38
CA TYR A 69 14.15 8.53 -8.14
C TYR A 69 13.19 8.04 -7.06
N TYR A 70 13.64 7.06 -6.28
CA TYR A 70 12.93 6.55 -5.10
C TYR A 70 13.92 6.51 -3.94
N ALA A 71 13.59 7.23 -2.87
CA ALA A 71 14.38 7.30 -1.66
C ALA A 71 14.11 6.04 -0.80
N PRO A 72 15.12 5.16 -0.60
CA PRO A 72 14.90 3.93 0.18
C PRO A 72 14.49 4.20 1.62
N LYS A 73 15.00 5.28 2.21
CA LYS A 73 14.71 5.74 3.57
C LYS A 73 13.91 7.03 3.52
N LEU A 74 12.96 7.17 4.43
CA LEU A 74 12.20 8.41 4.58
C LEU A 74 12.99 9.40 5.44
N GLN A 75 12.89 10.68 5.09
CA GLN A 75 13.44 11.76 5.92
C GLN A 75 12.51 11.98 7.13
N PRO A 76 13.05 12.33 8.31
CA PRO A 76 12.24 12.55 9.49
C PRO A 76 11.16 13.62 9.27
N PHE A 77 9.93 13.35 9.70
CA PHE A 77 8.88 14.36 9.77
C PHE A 77 9.12 15.26 10.98
N MET A 78 9.21 16.58 10.76
CA MET A 78 9.54 17.56 11.80
C MET A 78 8.32 18.04 12.62
N GLY A 79 7.12 17.57 12.29
CA GLY A 79 5.91 17.92 13.00
C GLY A 79 5.67 17.08 14.26
N ARG A 80 4.53 17.35 14.92
CA ARG A 80 4.12 16.64 16.13
C ARG A 80 3.82 15.17 15.83
N ILE A 81 4.26 14.29 16.71
CA ILE A 81 3.94 12.86 16.71
C ILE A 81 3.47 12.51 18.12
N ASP A 82 2.27 11.96 18.25
CA ASP A 82 1.78 11.45 19.53
C ASP A 82 1.76 9.93 19.53
N TYR A 83 1.91 9.34 20.71
CA TYR A 83 1.87 7.89 20.94
C TYR A 83 0.75 7.54 21.91
N TYR A 84 0.26 6.31 21.82
CA TYR A 84 -0.64 5.75 22.83
C TYR A 84 0.11 5.54 24.14
N GLY A 85 -0.40 6.09 25.24
CA GLY A 85 0.21 6.00 26.56
C GLY A 85 -0.20 4.74 27.34
N ALA A 86 0.23 4.69 28.60
CA ALA A 86 0.00 3.56 29.51
C ALA A 86 -1.47 3.34 29.88
N GLU A 87 -2.32 4.36 29.69
CA GLU A 87 -3.77 4.28 29.84
C GLU A 87 -4.45 3.45 28.74
N SER A 88 -3.74 3.20 27.65
CA SER A 88 -4.26 2.47 26.50
C SER A 88 -4.10 0.96 26.68
N ASP A 89 -4.86 0.19 25.89
CA ASP A 89 -4.75 -1.27 25.86
C ASP A 89 -3.28 -1.71 25.66
N SER A 90 -2.89 -2.75 26.39
CA SER A 90 -1.58 -3.42 26.26
C SER A 90 -1.12 -3.64 24.82
N VAL A 91 -2.06 -3.91 23.91
CA VAL A 91 -1.77 -4.22 22.50
C VAL A 91 -1.47 -2.95 21.67
N VAL A 92 -1.87 -1.77 22.13
CA VAL A 92 -1.70 -0.50 21.41
C VAL A 92 -0.73 0.46 22.10
N ASN A 93 -0.43 0.24 23.38
CA ASN A 93 0.51 1.04 24.16
C ASN A 93 1.87 1.17 23.44
N GLY A 94 2.39 2.39 23.35
CA GLY A 94 3.64 2.72 22.67
C GLY A 94 3.54 2.81 21.14
N LYS A 95 2.39 2.51 20.54
CA LYS A 95 2.19 2.70 19.09
C LYS A 95 1.89 4.15 18.75
N VAL A 96 2.16 4.52 17.50
CA VAL A 96 1.92 5.87 16.97
C VAL A 96 0.42 6.14 16.94
N LYS A 97 -0.02 7.19 17.64
CA LYS A 97 -1.40 7.63 17.71
C LYS A 97 -1.73 8.69 16.65
N SER A 98 -0.78 9.58 16.39
CA SER A 98 -0.94 10.63 15.38
C SER A 98 0.40 11.00 14.77
N ILE A 99 0.37 11.41 13.49
CA ILE A 99 1.49 12.05 12.81
C ILE A 99 0.94 13.34 12.19
N GLY A 100 1.27 14.47 12.82
CA GLY A 100 0.71 15.76 12.48
C GLY A 100 -0.82 15.77 12.65
N THR A 101 -1.55 16.03 11.57
CA THR A 101 -3.03 16.01 11.53
C THR A 101 -3.62 14.61 11.28
N CYS A 102 -2.79 13.63 10.93
CA CYS A 102 -3.23 12.28 10.60
C CYS A 102 -3.35 11.42 11.86
N TRP A 103 -4.57 11.02 12.20
CA TRP A 103 -4.85 10.08 13.29
C TRP A 103 -4.68 8.63 12.83
N ILE A 104 -4.14 7.80 13.70
CA ILE A 104 -3.99 6.36 13.47
C ILE A 104 -4.68 5.64 14.62
N THR A 105 -5.57 4.72 14.27
CA THR A 105 -6.25 3.87 15.26
C THR A 105 -5.91 2.42 15.04
N TYR A 106 -6.06 1.61 16.08
CA TYR A 106 -5.76 0.18 16.07
C TYR A 106 -6.94 -0.64 16.58
N TYR A 107 -6.99 -1.89 16.16
CA TYR A 107 -7.87 -2.90 16.74
C TYR A 107 -7.43 -3.18 18.19
N ASN A 108 -8.40 -3.28 19.10
CA ASN A 108 -8.15 -3.53 20.52
C ASN A 108 -7.88 -5.02 20.82
N ALA A 109 -7.56 -5.37 22.06
CA ALA A 109 -7.30 -6.76 22.46
C ALA A 109 -8.53 -7.67 22.34
N TYR A 110 -9.75 -7.13 22.41
CA TYR A 110 -10.98 -7.90 22.29
C TYR A 110 -11.25 -8.36 20.85
N GLU A 111 -10.72 -7.63 19.87
CA GLU A 111 -10.78 -7.97 18.44
C GLU A 111 -9.68 -9.00 18.09
N THR A 112 -9.73 -10.18 18.72
CA THR A 112 -8.62 -11.16 18.85
C THR A 112 -7.88 -11.52 17.56
N GLU A 113 -8.55 -11.51 16.41
CA GLU A 113 -7.92 -11.83 15.12
C GLU A 113 -7.09 -10.69 14.53
N ASN A 114 -7.48 -9.44 14.80
CA ASN A 114 -6.85 -8.24 14.27
C ASN A 114 -6.19 -7.37 15.34
N ALA A 115 -6.20 -7.82 16.59
CA ALA A 115 -5.66 -7.11 17.75
C ALA A 115 -4.29 -6.47 17.45
N GLY A 116 -4.23 -5.15 17.59
CA GLY A 116 -3.02 -4.36 17.39
C GLY A 116 -2.66 -4.02 15.95
N LYS A 117 -3.40 -4.51 14.97
CA LYS A 117 -3.29 -4.03 13.59
C LYS A 117 -3.93 -2.66 13.45
N ILE A 118 -3.51 -1.91 12.44
CA ILE A 118 -4.08 -0.59 12.15
C ILE A 118 -5.53 -0.76 11.70
N LYS A 119 -6.44 -0.04 12.36
CA LYS A 119 -7.87 0.01 12.04
C LYS A 119 -8.24 1.20 11.16
N SER A 120 -7.52 2.32 11.32
CA SER A 120 -7.65 3.46 10.40
C SER A 120 -6.38 4.28 10.32
N ILE A 121 -6.19 4.95 9.18
CA ILE A 121 -5.16 5.96 8.92
C ILE A 121 -5.84 7.17 8.29
N GLY A 122 -5.93 8.26 9.05
CA GLY A 122 -6.73 9.42 8.70
C GLY A 122 -8.18 9.01 8.45
N ARG A 123 -8.68 9.28 7.24
CA ARG A 123 -10.04 8.91 6.81
C ARG A 123 -10.16 7.49 6.27
N ASN A 124 -9.05 6.79 6.02
CA ASN A 124 -9.09 5.43 5.48
C ASN A 124 -9.35 4.43 6.59
N ALA A 125 -10.49 3.75 6.53
CA ALA A 125 -10.73 2.55 7.32
C ALA A 125 -9.98 1.36 6.69
N LEU A 126 -9.35 0.55 7.53
CA LEU A 126 -8.62 -0.64 7.12
C LEU A 126 -9.34 -1.87 7.67
N ASP A 127 -9.44 -2.91 6.86
CA ASP A 127 -9.99 -4.21 7.26
C ASP A 127 -9.12 -5.34 6.74
N TYR A 128 -9.20 -6.51 7.36
CA TYR A 128 -8.31 -7.64 7.12
C TYR A 128 -9.07 -8.93 6.88
N TYR A 129 -8.47 -9.82 6.09
CA TYR A 129 -8.99 -11.16 5.88
C TYR A 129 -9.01 -11.95 7.19
N THR A 130 -10.14 -12.61 7.43
CA THR A 130 -10.35 -13.51 8.56
C THR A 130 -9.87 -14.92 8.23
N ARG A 131 -9.66 -15.74 9.26
CA ARG A 131 -9.26 -17.14 9.14
C ARG A 131 -10.28 -17.97 8.36
N HIS A 132 -11.55 -17.60 8.44
CA HIS A 132 -12.65 -18.36 7.85
C HIS A 132 -12.75 -18.18 6.33
N GLU A 133 -12.20 -17.09 5.78
CA GLU A 133 -12.24 -16.82 4.35
C GLU A 133 -11.22 -17.68 3.57
N ASN A 134 -9.94 -17.61 3.95
CA ASN A 134 -8.90 -18.42 3.32
C ASN A 134 -7.61 -18.46 4.16
N ALA A 135 -7.05 -19.65 4.36
CA ALA A 135 -5.84 -19.84 5.17
C ALA A 135 -4.62 -19.06 4.66
N ALA A 136 -4.47 -18.89 3.34
CA ALA A 136 -3.35 -18.15 2.73
C ALA A 136 -3.51 -16.62 2.80
N LEU A 137 -4.72 -16.15 3.13
CA LEU A 137 -5.07 -14.74 3.17
C LEU A 137 -5.20 -14.20 4.60
N LYS A 138 -5.37 -15.10 5.57
CA LYS A 138 -5.56 -14.76 6.98
C LYS A 138 -4.64 -13.62 7.43
N GLY A 139 -5.27 -12.56 7.91
CA GLY A 139 -4.65 -11.40 8.51
C GLY A 139 -4.03 -10.41 7.55
N LYS A 140 -4.11 -10.63 6.22
CA LYS A 140 -3.71 -9.66 5.20
C LYS A 140 -4.76 -8.57 5.03
N LEU A 141 -4.31 -7.40 4.61
CA LEU A 141 -5.15 -6.22 4.38
C LEU A 141 -6.14 -6.45 3.23
N ARG A 142 -7.44 -6.43 3.53
CA ARG A 142 -8.54 -6.69 2.59
C ARG A 142 -9.14 -5.42 2.02
N LEU A 143 -9.21 -4.36 2.82
CA LEU A 143 -9.86 -3.11 2.45
C LEU A 143 -9.03 -1.93 2.92
N VAL A 144 -8.95 -0.91 2.08
CA VAL A 144 -8.40 0.41 2.40
C VAL A 144 -9.35 1.49 1.90
N GLY A 145 -10.08 2.13 2.81
CA GLY A 145 -11.14 3.08 2.45
C GLY A 145 -12.16 2.39 1.54
N ASN A 146 -12.22 2.82 0.28
CA ASN A 146 -13.10 2.26 -0.74
C ASN A 146 -12.40 1.27 -1.70
N GLN A 147 -11.10 1.01 -1.50
CA GLN A 147 -10.33 0.11 -2.35
C GLN A 147 -10.29 -1.29 -1.75
N VAL A 148 -10.85 -2.25 -2.47
CA VAL A 148 -10.72 -3.68 -2.15
C VAL A 148 -9.36 -4.18 -2.61
N ILE A 149 -8.69 -4.94 -1.75
CA ILE A 149 -7.39 -5.55 -1.98
C ILE A 149 -7.61 -7.06 -2.01
N ASP A 150 -7.44 -7.64 -3.20
CA ASP A 150 -7.57 -9.06 -3.42
C ASP A 150 -6.21 -9.74 -3.51
N TYR A 151 -6.15 -10.98 -3.06
CA TYR A 151 -4.97 -11.84 -3.16
C TYR A 151 -5.33 -13.17 -3.82
N TYR A 152 -4.32 -13.85 -4.36
CA TYR A 152 -4.48 -15.20 -4.88
C TYR A 152 -4.80 -16.18 -3.73
N PRO A 153 -5.91 -16.93 -3.81
CA PRO A 153 -6.32 -17.85 -2.75
C PRO A 153 -5.45 -19.10 -2.66
N SER A 154 -5.67 -19.88 -1.60
CA SER A 154 -4.90 -21.09 -1.27
C SER A 154 -4.98 -22.24 -2.27
N TYR A 155 -5.83 -22.20 -3.28
CA TYR A 155 -5.94 -23.28 -4.28
C TYR A 155 -5.19 -22.96 -5.58
N GLU A 156 -4.63 -21.75 -5.71
CA GLU A 156 -3.84 -21.34 -6.86
C GLU A 156 -2.45 -21.98 -6.85
N ASP A 157 -1.75 -21.80 -7.98
CA ASP A 157 -0.34 -22.17 -8.18
C ASP A 157 0.52 -21.72 -6.99
N GLU A 158 1.40 -22.60 -6.52
CA GLU A 158 2.28 -22.36 -5.37
C GLU A 158 3.11 -21.07 -5.53
N LEU A 159 3.46 -20.72 -6.76
CA LEU A 159 4.25 -19.52 -7.08
C LEU A 159 3.46 -18.22 -6.92
N VAL A 160 2.12 -18.26 -6.97
CA VAL A 160 1.27 -17.04 -6.93
C VAL A 160 0.39 -16.97 -5.69
N ARG A 161 0.14 -18.10 -5.02
CA ARG A 161 -0.68 -18.19 -3.81
C ARG A 161 -0.29 -17.15 -2.78
N GLY A 162 -1.28 -16.40 -2.30
CA GLY A 162 -1.13 -15.35 -1.31
C GLY A 162 -0.47 -14.06 -1.81
N LYS A 163 -0.07 -13.97 -3.09
CA LYS A 163 0.39 -12.71 -3.69
C LYS A 163 -0.79 -11.81 -4.01
N LEU A 164 -0.50 -10.52 -4.15
CA LEU A 164 -1.50 -9.51 -4.47
C LEU A 164 -2.10 -9.80 -5.85
N LYS A 165 -3.42 -9.88 -5.97
CA LYS A 165 -4.13 -10.17 -7.22
C LYS A 165 -4.75 -8.91 -7.81
N ALA A 166 -5.33 -8.06 -6.98
CA ALA A 166 -5.92 -6.81 -7.42
C ALA A 166 -5.97 -5.77 -6.30
N ILE A 167 -6.02 -4.49 -6.69
CA ILE A 167 -6.38 -3.36 -5.82
C ILE A 167 -7.34 -2.47 -6.61
N GLY A 168 -8.58 -2.39 -6.14
CA GLY A 168 -9.65 -1.73 -6.88
C GLY A 168 -9.75 -2.28 -8.31
N SER A 169 -9.57 -1.43 -9.31
CA SER A 169 -9.59 -1.82 -10.73
C SER A 169 -8.22 -2.28 -11.28
N THR A 170 -7.14 -2.13 -10.52
CA THR A 170 -5.79 -2.49 -10.97
C THR A 170 -5.50 -3.95 -10.66
N GLN A 171 -5.29 -4.76 -11.69
CA GLN A 171 -4.95 -6.19 -11.57
C GLN A 171 -3.44 -6.43 -11.59
N PHE A 172 -2.99 -7.48 -10.91
CA PHE A 172 -1.59 -7.91 -10.88
C PHE A 172 -1.52 -9.33 -11.44
N ILE A 173 -0.76 -9.51 -12.51
CA ILE A 173 -0.58 -10.81 -13.16
C ILE A 173 0.85 -11.25 -12.92
N TYR A 174 1.05 -12.53 -12.63
CA TYR A 174 2.36 -13.13 -12.37
C TYR A 174 2.67 -14.22 -13.40
N TYR A 175 3.97 -14.48 -13.59
CA TYR A 175 4.43 -15.67 -14.28
C TYR A 175 4.16 -16.92 -13.44
N ASN A 176 3.63 -17.96 -14.06
CA ASN A 176 3.20 -19.20 -13.44
C ASN A 176 4.27 -20.30 -13.57
N SER A 177 3.93 -21.52 -13.18
CA SER A 177 4.83 -22.68 -13.22
C SER A 177 5.24 -23.15 -14.62
N PHE A 178 4.53 -22.74 -15.68
CA PHE A 178 4.83 -23.08 -17.07
C PHE A 178 5.80 -22.10 -17.74
N ASP A 179 6.02 -20.94 -17.13
CA ASP A 179 6.91 -19.91 -17.66
C ASP A 179 8.40 -20.23 -17.43
N GLU A 180 9.27 -19.43 -18.06
CA GLU A 180 10.72 -19.60 -17.97
C GLU A 180 11.22 -19.53 -16.51
N LYS A 181 12.18 -20.40 -16.17
CA LYS A 181 12.65 -20.62 -14.78
C LYS A 181 13.02 -19.33 -14.04
N PHE A 182 13.61 -18.34 -14.71
CA PHE A 182 14.05 -17.08 -14.09
C PHE A 182 12.94 -16.02 -13.96
N LEU A 183 11.76 -16.27 -14.53
CA LEU A 183 10.58 -15.41 -14.46
C LEU A 183 9.52 -15.93 -13.48
N LYS A 184 9.49 -17.24 -13.20
CA LYS A 184 8.50 -17.89 -12.33
C LYS A 184 8.22 -17.09 -11.05
N GLY A 185 6.95 -16.75 -10.84
CA GLY A 185 6.47 -15.99 -9.68
C GLY A 185 6.76 -14.49 -9.69
N LYS A 186 7.44 -13.93 -10.70
CA LYS A 186 7.58 -12.48 -10.86
C LYS A 186 6.33 -11.85 -11.47
N LEU A 187 6.15 -10.56 -11.24
CA LEU A 187 5.08 -9.78 -11.85
C LEU A 187 5.27 -9.74 -13.37
N LYS A 188 4.24 -10.15 -14.10
CA LYS A 188 4.15 -10.04 -15.55
C LYS A 188 3.55 -8.70 -15.96
N SER A 189 2.53 -8.23 -15.25
CA SER A 189 1.91 -6.93 -15.51
C SER A 189 1.22 -6.33 -14.28
N ILE A 190 1.02 -5.02 -14.32
CA ILE A 190 0.24 -4.23 -13.36
C ILE A 190 -0.76 -3.40 -14.15
N GLY A 191 -2.05 -3.70 -14.04
CA GLY A 191 -3.10 -3.11 -14.87
C GLY A 191 -2.73 -3.19 -16.36
N PRO A 192 -2.68 -2.07 -17.08
CA PRO A 192 -2.32 -2.05 -18.51
C PRO A 192 -0.81 -2.14 -18.78
N VAL A 193 0.05 -2.06 -17.75
CA VAL A 193 1.50 -1.99 -17.91
C VAL A 193 2.11 -3.38 -17.86
N ASN A 194 2.72 -3.81 -18.96
CA ASN A 194 3.51 -5.04 -19.03
C ASN A 194 4.95 -4.78 -18.57
N LEU A 195 5.49 -5.71 -17.79
CA LEU A 195 6.85 -5.67 -17.29
C LEU A 195 7.76 -6.52 -18.18
N ASN A 196 8.84 -5.92 -18.65
CA ASN A 196 9.81 -6.57 -19.51
C ASN A 196 11.02 -7.03 -18.69
N TYR A 197 11.54 -8.21 -18.98
CA TYR A 197 12.68 -8.77 -18.26
C TYR A 197 13.82 -9.12 -19.22
N TYR A 198 15.05 -9.15 -18.70
CA TYR A 198 16.18 -9.74 -19.41
C TYR A 198 16.00 -11.25 -19.51
N GLY A 199 16.12 -11.78 -20.72
CA GLY A 199 15.83 -13.17 -21.06
C GLY A 199 17.07 -13.93 -21.47
N ILE A 200 16.89 -15.14 -22.00
CA ILE A 200 17.99 -16.04 -22.39
C ILE A 200 18.94 -15.46 -23.46
N MET A 201 18.46 -14.51 -24.27
CA MET A 201 19.24 -13.82 -25.29
C MET A 201 20.17 -12.74 -24.71
N ASP A 202 19.97 -12.37 -23.44
CA ASP A 202 20.78 -11.39 -22.71
C ASP A 202 21.91 -12.09 -21.92
N ARG A 203 22.82 -11.32 -21.32
CA ARG A 203 23.89 -11.86 -20.48
C ARG A 203 23.32 -12.63 -19.29
N LYS A 204 23.90 -13.80 -18.97
CA LYS A 204 23.38 -14.73 -17.96
C LYS A 204 23.24 -14.10 -16.57
N GLU A 205 24.11 -13.15 -16.22
CA GLU A 205 24.14 -12.49 -14.92
C GLU A 205 22.92 -11.58 -14.67
N ILE A 206 22.22 -11.18 -15.74
CA ILE A 206 21.07 -10.26 -15.63
C ILE A 206 19.74 -10.96 -15.93
N TRP A 207 19.71 -12.28 -16.13
CA TRP A 207 18.47 -13.00 -16.42
C TRP A 207 17.41 -12.79 -15.35
N GLY A 208 16.20 -12.44 -15.79
CA GLY A 208 15.08 -12.12 -14.93
C GLY A 208 15.18 -10.79 -14.19
N VAL A 209 16.18 -9.95 -14.46
CA VAL A 209 16.19 -8.56 -13.99
C VAL A 209 15.17 -7.76 -14.80
N LEU A 210 14.44 -6.85 -14.13
CA LEU A 210 13.47 -5.99 -14.78
C LEU A 210 14.18 -5.00 -15.73
N LYS A 211 13.70 -4.90 -16.95
CA LYS A 211 14.13 -3.91 -17.95
C LYS A 211 13.39 -2.60 -17.73
N GLY A 212 14.13 -1.52 -17.57
CA GLY A 212 13.57 -0.17 -17.57
C GLY A 212 13.06 0.31 -16.21
N LEU A 213 11.82 0.82 -16.20
CA LEU A 213 11.33 1.70 -15.15
C LEU A 213 10.90 0.94 -13.88
N ASN A 214 11.57 1.27 -12.77
CA ASN A 214 11.31 0.74 -11.43
C ASN A 214 10.20 1.49 -10.67
N ARG A 215 9.59 2.54 -11.26
CA ARG A 215 8.49 3.31 -10.66
C ARG A 215 7.43 3.55 -11.73
N GLN A 216 6.18 3.20 -11.44
CA GLN A 216 5.03 3.37 -12.34
C GLN A 216 3.88 3.99 -11.58
N ASN A 217 3.26 5.06 -12.09
CA ASN A 217 2.00 5.55 -11.54
C ASN A 217 0.85 5.01 -12.39
N ILE A 218 -0.04 4.24 -11.78
CA ILE A 218 -1.19 3.63 -12.44
C ILE A 218 -2.41 3.91 -11.56
N ASN A 219 -3.44 4.54 -12.12
CA ASN A 219 -4.66 4.92 -11.40
C ASN A 219 -4.39 5.74 -10.12
N GLY A 220 -3.41 6.65 -10.16
CA GLY A 220 -3.04 7.51 -9.03
C GLY A 220 -2.12 6.85 -7.99
N VAL A 221 -1.94 5.53 -8.05
CA VAL A 221 -1.08 4.77 -7.13
C VAL A 221 0.29 4.54 -7.75
N THR A 222 1.35 4.78 -6.98
CA THR A 222 2.73 4.60 -7.43
C THR A 222 3.28 3.23 -7.04
N TYR A 223 3.62 2.42 -8.03
CA TYR A 223 4.21 1.09 -7.87
C TYR A 223 5.72 1.17 -8.00
N ILE A 224 6.43 0.78 -6.95
CA ILE A 224 7.90 0.74 -6.88
C ILE A 224 8.34 -0.72 -7.00
N LEU A 225 9.14 -1.01 -8.02
CA LEU A 225 9.64 -2.33 -8.38
C LEU A 225 11.15 -2.36 -8.17
N ARG A 226 11.61 -3.09 -7.15
CA ARG A 226 13.04 -3.34 -6.92
C ARG A 226 13.30 -4.79 -6.57
#